data_AF-T0ZCG4-F1
#
_entry.id   AF-T0ZCG4-F1
#
_cell.length_a   1.000
_cell.length_b   1.000
_cell.length_c   1.000
_cell.angle_alpha   90.00
_cell.angle_beta   90.00
_cell.angle_gamma   90.00
#
_symmetry.space_group_name_H-M   'P 1'
#
loop_
_entity.id
_entity.type
_entity.pdbx_description
1 polymer ?
#
loop_
_entity_poly.entity_id
_entity_poly.type
_entity_poly.pdbx_seq_one_letter_code
_entity_poly.pdbx_strand_id
1 'polypeptide(L)'
;MELSGGLKVILEVFREGNLIVLLDDVIKFAYNQREWKNRKIARGSPYIPPESNDPTKLMPEGFATILRNSKANIVQTLATRLNLGGEMAEEVAFRLGEDKNRP
;
A
#
# COMPACT_ATOMS: atom_id res chain seq x y z
N MET A 1 -16.01 -2.44 -3.00
CA MET A 1 -17.27 -3.09 -3.45
C MET A 1 -18.06 -2.08 -4.26
N GLU A 2 -18.42 -2.41 -5.51
CA GLU A 2 -19.36 -1.60 -6.30
C GLU A 2 -20.79 -1.94 -5.89
N LEU A 3 -21.57 -0.92 -5.58
CA LEU A 3 -22.99 -0.97 -5.29
C LEU A 3 -23.75 -0.38 -6.48
N SER A 4 -25.05 -0.67 -6.58
CA SER A 4 -25.91 -0.12 -7.64
C SER A 4 -25.79 1.41 -7.75
N GLY A 5 -25.69 1.93 -8.97
CA GLY A 5 -25.72 3.37 -9.24
C GLY A 5 -24.40 4.12 -9.02
N GLY A 6 -23.24 3.48 -9.25
CA GLY A 6 -21.93 4.15 -9.21
C GLY A 6 -21.34 4.34 -7.80
N LEU A 7 -22.02 3.83 -6.78
CA LEU A 7 -21.56 3.88 -5.40
C LEU A 7 -20.44 2.85 -5.15
N LYS A 8 -19.36 3.27 -4.49
CA LYS A 8 -18.28 2.37 -4.04
C LYS A 8 -18.02 2.57 -2.56
N VAL A 9 -17.86 1.46 -1.84
CA VAL A 9 -17.33 1.47 -0.47
C VAL A 9 -15.88 1.00 -0.51
N ILE A 10 -15.01 1.83 0.03
CA ILE A 10 -13.59 1.57 0.23
C ILE A 10 -13.33 1.41 1.73
N LEU A 11 -12.70 0.30 2.08
CA LEU A 11 -12.23 0.00 3.42
C LEU A 11 -10.71 -0.01 3.41
N GLU A 12 -10.10 0.94 4.11
CA GLU A 12 -8.67 0.95 4.37
C GLU A 12 -8.44 0.24 5.70
N VAL A 13 -7.87 -0.97 5.64
CA VAL A 13 -7.64 -1.85 6.81
C VAL A 13 -6.18 -1.84 7.29
N PHE A 14 -5.50 -0.72 7.06
CA PHE A 14 -4.11 -0.49 7.44
C PHE A 14 -4.00 0.78 8.27
N ARG A 15 -2.98 0.85 9.14
CA ARG A 15 -2.76 1.97 10.08
C ARG A 15 -4.03 2.23 10.92
N GLU A 16 -4.48 3.48 11.03
CA GLU A 16 -5.71 3.86 11.75
C GLU A 16 -7.00 3.47 11.02
N GLY A 17 -6.87 3.01 9.77
CA GLY A 17 -7.98 2.61 8.91
C GLY A 17 -8.88 3.76 8.45
N ASN A 18 -9.76 3.45 7.49
CA ASN A 18 -10.75 4.38 6.99
C ASN A 18 -11.94 3.68 6.34
N LEU A 19 -13.11 4.31 6.41
CA LEU A 19 -14.29 3.97 5.64
C LEU A 19 -14.60 5.15 4.72
N ILE A 20 -14.55 4.91 3.41
CA ILE A 20 -14.73 5.95 2.39
C ILE A 20 -15.84 5.50 1.43
N VAL A 21 -16.81 6.37 1.20
CA VAL A 21 -17.90 6.16 0.23
C VAL A 21 -17.67 7.08 -0.96
N LEU A 22 -17.63 6.49 -2.14
CA LEU A 22 -17.48 7.18 -3.41
C LEU A 22 -18.79 7.10 -4.20
N LEU A 23 -19.03 8.11 -5.02
CA LEU A 23 -19.97 8.06 -6.14
C LEU A 23 -19.20 8.56 -7.37
N ASP A 24 -19.13 7.73 -8.40
CA ASP A 24 -18.38 8.03 -9.63
C ASP A 24 -16.93 8.45 -9.33
N ASP A 25 -16.27 7.68 -8.45
CA ASP A 25 -14.89 7.88 -7.97
C ASP A 25 -14.62 9.20 -7.18
N VAL A 26 -15.67 9.99 -6.91
CA VAL A 26 -15.61 11.18 -6.06
C VAL A 26 -16.05 10.84 -4.64
N ILE A 27 -15.26 11.26 -3.65
CA ILE A 27 -15.54 11.02 -2.24
C ILE A 27 -16.81 11.76 -1.81
N LYS A 28 -17.84 11.02 -1.40
CA LYS A 28 -19.07 11.55 -0.80
C LYS A 28 -19.03 11.53 0.72
N PHE A 29 -18.33 10.56 1.29
CA PHE A 29 -18.10 10.45 2.73
C PHE A 29 -16.72 9.84 2.98
N ALA A 30 -16.04 10.32 4.02
CA ALA A 30 -14.87 9.68 4.58
C ALA A 30 -14.94 9.78 6.10
N TYR A 31 -14.80 8.66 6.80
CA TYR A 31 -14.83 8.63 8.26
C TYR A 31 -13.70 9.47 8.84
N ASN A 32 -12.49 9.31 8.29
CA ASN A 32 -11.32 10.14 8.60
C ASN A 32 -10.94 10.97 7.38
N GLN A 33 -11.16 12.29 7.43
CA GLN A 33 -10.68 13.22 6.39
C GLN A 33 -9.26 13.68 6.69
N ARG A 34 -8.38 13.63 5.69
CA ARG A 34 -6.96 13.97 5.81
C ARG A 34 -6.39 14.52 4.51
N GLU A 35 -5.39 15.37 4.64
CA GLU A 35 -4.64 15.92 3.51
C GLU A 35 -3.15 15.73 3.78
N TRP A 36 -2.47 15.08 2.84
CA TRP A 36 -1.03 14.90 2.78
C TRP A 36 -0.51 15.56 1.50
N LYS A 37 0.82 15.68 1.40
CA LYS A 37 1.49 16.29 0.24
C LYS A 37 1.05 15.69 -1.12
N ASN A 38 0.89 14.37 -1.17
CA ASN A 38 0.62 13.64 -2.42
C ASN A 38 -0.79 13.04 -2.48
N ARG A 39 -1.63 13.24 -1.46
CA ARG A 39 -2.92 12.55 -1.33
C ARG A 39 -3.91 13.36 -0.51
N LYS A 40 -5.14 13.49 -0.99
CA LYS A 40 -6.24 14.14 -0.27
C LYS A 40 -7.40 13.18 -0.13
N ILE A 41 -7.90 13.04 1.09
CA ILE A 41 -9.12 12.28 1.42
C ILE A 41 -10.08 13.25 2.07
N ALA A 42 -10.88 13.91 1.24
CA ALA A 42 -11.87 14.88 1.67
C ALA A 42 -13.12 14.80 0.79
N ARG A 43 -14.28 15.16 1.33
CA ARG A 43 -15.52 15.17 0.54
C ARG A 43 -15.36 16.07 -0.70
N GLY A 44 -15.82 15.58 -1.85
CA GLY A 44 -15.74 16.28 -3.14
C GLY A 44 -14.43 16.10 -3.90
N SER A 45 -13.40 15.50 -3.29
CA SER A 45 -12.15 15.17 -4.00
C SER A 45 -12.22 13.78 -4.66
N PRO A 46 -11.49 13.55 -5.76
CA PRO A 46 -11.34 12.22 -6.34
C PRO A 46 -10.59 11.30 -5.36
N TYR A 47 -10.99 10.03 -5.27
CA TYR A 47 -10.26 9.06 -4.47
C TYR A 47 -8.97 8.63 -5.17
N ILE A 48 -7.86 8.72 -4.44
CA ILE A 48 -6.56 8.20 -4.87
C ILE A 48 -6.19 7.07 -3.91
N PRO A 49 -6.02 5.81 -4.39
CA PRO A 49 -5.57 4.71 -3.55
C PRO A 49 -4.15 4.98 -3.02
N PRO A 50 -3.77 4.38 -1.88
CA PRO A 50 -2.38 4.46 -1.42
C PRO A 50 -1.43 3.88 -2.48
N GLU A 51 -0.31 4.55 -2.72
CA GLU A 51 0.76 4.04 -3.58
C GLU A 51 1.43 2.83 -2.91
N SER A 52 1.58 1.74 -3.64
CA SER A 52 2.29 0.54 -3.20
C SER A 52 2.79 -0.25 -4.41
N ASN A 53 3.94 -0.93 -4.27
CA ASN A 53 4.41 -1.86 -5.29
C ASN A 53 3.77 -3.23 -5.05
N ASP A 54 3.09 -3.75 -6.07
CA ASP A 54 2.56 -5.10 -6.06
C ASP A 54 3.66 -6.08 -6.48
N PRO A 55 4.19 -6.92 -5.56
CA PRO A 55 5.29 -7.82 -5.87
C PRO A 55 4.89 -8.90 -6.88
N THR A 56 3.59 -9.15 -7.08
CA THR A 56 3.09 -10.14 -8.06
C THR A 56 3.04 -9.60 -9.50
N LYS A 57 3.16 -8.27 -9.66
CA LYS A 57 3.11 -7.58 -10.96
C LYS A 57 4.45 -6.96 -11.35
N LEU A 58 5.42 -6.97 -10.45
CA LEU A 58 6.76 -6.44 -10.73
C LEU A 58 7.54 -7.38 -11.63
N MET A 59 8.19 -6.82 -12.65
CA MET A 59 9.22 -7.52 -13.40
C MET A 59 10.46 -7.74 -12.51
N PRO A 60 11.25 -8.79 -12.76
CA PRO A 60 12.45 -9.10 -11.98
C PRO A 60 13.41 -7.91 -11.84
N GLU A 61 13.56 -7.11 -12.89
CA GLU A 61 14.42 -5.93 -12.91
C GLU A 61 13.93 -4.86 -11.92
N GLY A 62 12.62 -4.58 -11.91
CA GLY A 62 12.01 -3.61 -11.00
C GLY A 62 12.14 -4.05 -9.55
N PHE A 63 11.96 -5.34 -9.28
CA PHE A 63 12.18 -5.92 -7.96
C PHE A 63 13.64 -5.75 -7.51
N ALA A 64 14.60 -6.08 -8.37
CA ALA A 64 16.03 -5.93 -8.09
C ALA A 64 16.43 -4.45 -7.89
N THR A 65 15.83 -3.52 -8.62
CA THR A 65 16.05 -2.08 -8.44
C THR A 65 15.56 -1.61 -7.07
N ILE A 66 14.39 -2.05 -6.62
CA ILE A 66 13.87 -1.70 -5.29
C ILE A 66 14.80 -2.21 -4.19
N LEU A 67 15.26 -3.46 -4.28
CA LEU A 67 16.20 -4.04 -3.33
C LEU A 67 17.51 -3.25 -3.29
N ARG A 68 18.14 -3.01 -4.45
CA ARG A 68 19.45 -2.32 -4.53
C ARG A 68 19.41 -0.87 -4.07
N ASN A 69 18.30 -0.17 -4.28
CA ASN A 69 18.17 1.25 -3.93
C ASN A 69 17.67 1.47 -2.50
N SER A 70 17.26 0.41 -1.81
CA SER A 70 16.82 0.54 -0.42
C SER A 70 18.00 0.83 0.49
N LYS A 71 17.77 1.66 1.50
CA LYS A 71 18.70 1.89 2.62
C LYS A 71 18.27 1.18 3.90
N ALA A 72 17.12 0.51 3.85
CA ALA A 72 16.55 -0.26 4.94
C ALA A 72 16.96 -1.71 4.77
N ASN A 73 17.01 -2.47 5.88
CA ASN A 73 17.37 -3.88 5.79
C ASN A 73 16.39 -4.69 4.92
N ILE A 74 16.79 -5.91 4.55
CA ILE A 74 16.04 -6.77 3.63
C ILE A 74 14.59 -6.99 4.09
N VAL A 75 14.34 -7.24 5.37
CA VAL A 75 12.99 -7.45 5.91
C VAL A 75 12.16 -6.17 5.81
N GLN A 76 12.70 -5.02 6.21
CA GLN A 76 12.00 -3.75 6.12
C GLN A 76 11.72 -3.34 4.67
N THR A 77 12.65 -3.63 3.77
CA THR A 77 12.49 -3.37 2.34
C THR A 77 11.36 -4.22 1.76
N LEU A 78 11.39 -5.53 2.00
CA LEU A 78 10.33 -6.46 1.58
C LEU A 78 8.97 -6.04 2.18
N ALA A 79 8.91 -5.76 3.48
CA ALA A 79 7.67 -5.44 4.17
C ALA A 79 7.05 -4.11 3.70
N THR A 80 7.87 -3.06 3.52
CA THR A 80 7.36 -1.69 3.35
C THR A 80 7.46 -1.14 1.94
N ARG A 81 8.35 -1.69 1.10
CA ARG A 81 8.53 -1.25 -0.30
C ARG A 81 7.92 -2.22 -1.29
N LEU A 82 7.75 -3.49 -0.90
CA LEU A 82 7.21 -4.57 -1.73
C LEU A 82 5.91 -5.15 -1.17
N ASN A 83 5.29 -4.48 -0.20
CA ASN A 83 3.95 -4.80 0.29
C ASN A 83 3.77 -6.23 0.86
N LEU A 84 4.83 -6.86 1.37
CA LEU A 84 4.73 -8.20 1.96
C LEU A 84 4.19 -8.18 3.39
N GLY A 85 4.30 -7.06 4.11
CA GLY A 85 4.11 -7.06 5.57
C GLY A 85 5.26 -7.74 6.31
N GLY A 86 5.27 -7.63 7.64
CA GLY A 86 6.42 -8.05 8.47
C GLY A 86 6.67 -9.55 8.45
N GLU A 87 5.67 -10.35 8.83
CA GLU A 87 5.81 -11.81 8.99
C GLU A 87 6.20 -12.50 7.68
N MET A 88 5.56 -12.14 6.58
CA MET A 88 5.91 -12.71 5.26
C MET A 88 7.29 -12.25 4.80
N ALA A 89 7.69 -11.01 5.08
CA ALA A 89 9.03 -10.54 4.75
C ALA A 89 10.12 -11.30 5.52
N GLU A 90 9.89 -11.60 6.81
CA GLU A 90 10.79 -12.42 7.63
C GLU A 90 10.88 -13.85 7.10
N GLU A 91 9.75 -14.48 6.78
CA GLU A 91 9.71 -15.83 6.22
C GLU A 91 10.46 -15.92 4.89
N VAL A 92 10.30 -14.90 4.02
CA VAL A 92 11.06 -14.83 2.75
C VAL A 92 12.55 -14.72 3.01
N ALA A 93 13.00 -13.83 3.90
CA ALA A 93 14.41 -13.70 4.24
C ALA A 93 14.99 -15.01 4.82
N PHE A 94 14.23 -15.66 5.71
CA PHE A 94 14.60 -16.94 6.30
C PHE A 94 14.78 -18.05 5.25
N ARG A 95 13.83 -18.19 4.32
CA ARG A 95 13.92 -19.19 3.23
C ARG A 95 15.07 -18.95 2.27
N LEU A 96 15.47 -17.69 2.10
CA LEU A 96 16.62 -17.31 1.27
C LEU A 96 17.96 -17.46 2.01
N GLY A 97 17.95 -17.78 3.31
CA GLY A 97 19.16 -17.82 4.14
C GLY A 97 19.79 -16.45 4.34
N GLU A 98 19.00 -15.38 4.21
CA GLU A 98 19.46 -14.01 4.35
C GLU A 98 19.39 -13.54 5.80
N ASP A 99 20.42 -12.82 6.27
CA ASP A 99 20.35 -12.14 7.56
C ASP A 99 19.25 -11.06 7.50
N LYS A 100 18.30 -11.11 8.42
CA LYS A 100 17.21 -10.13 8.51
C LYS A 100 17.66 -8.67 8.62
N ASN A 101 18.88 -8.45 9.10
CA ASN A 101 19.50 -7.13 9.23
C ASN A 101 20.42 -6.77 8.06
N ARG A 102 20.54 -7.63 7.05
CA ARG A 102 21.30 -7.33 5.84
C ARG A 102 20.78 -6.02 5.23
N PRO A 103 21.65 -5.02 4.99
CA PRO A 103 21.28 -3.76 4.36
C PRO A 103 20.68 -3.95 2.96
#